data_AF-A0A1G3QN01-F1
#
_entry.id   AF-A0A1G3QN01-F1
#
_cell.length_a   1.000
_cell.length_b   1.000
_cell.length_c   1.000
_cell.angle_alpha   90.00
_cell.angle_beta   90.00
_cell.angle_gamma   90.00
#
_symmetry.space_group_name_H-M   'P 1'
#
loop_
_entity.id
_entity.type
_entity.pdbx_description
1 polymer ?
#
loop_
_entity_poly.entity_id
_entity_poly.type
_entity_poly.pdbx_seq_one_letter_code
_entity_poly.pdbx_strand_id
1 'polypeptide(L)'
;MSENGNARIDNVRIEEMLKQKKRMRIFLSLCASCGFCADSCFLYRNYKDPRYMPSYKAINSLGKLFKKKRKVTRLMLEEMSDLVYGKCVMCRRCYCPLGIDISGMISWARTICRTQGVYERYDIDPMGRIKKAAV
;
A
#
# COMPACT_ATOMS: atom_id res chain seq x y z
N MET A 1 -17.09 -0.04 19.32
CA MET A 1 -15.76 0.45 19.72
C MET A 1 -15.12 1.13 18.52
N SER A 2 -15.36 2.43 18.35
CA SER A 2 -14.86 3.22 17.23
C SER A 2 -14.45 4.59 17.73
N GLU A 3 -13.43 4.61 18.59
CA GLU A 3 -12.66 5.80 18.92
C GLU A 3 -11.24 5.58 18.41
N ASN A 4 -10.89 6.18 17.27
CA ASN A 4 -9.50 6.45 16.88
C ASN A 4 -9.46 7.43 15.70
N GLY A 5 -10.23 8.51 15.82
CA GLY A 5 -10.23 9.63 14.87
C GLY A 5 -9.01 10.54 14.97
N ASN A 6 -8.10 10.34 15.95
CA ASN A 6 -6.95 11.22 16.12
C ASN A 6 -5.71 10.56 16.74
N ALA A 7 -5.37 9.33 16.32
CA ALA A 7 -4.11 8.72 16.73
C ALA A 7 -2.94 9.48 16.07
N ARG A 8 -2.08 10.08 16.90
CA ARG A 8 -0.90 10.83 16.47
C ARG A 8 0.06 9.89 15.72
N ILE A 9 0.43 10.25 14.49
CA ILE A 9 1.41 9.49 13.71
C ILE A 9 2.81 9.68 14.25
N ASP A 10 3.53 8.57 14.38
CA ASP A 10 4.95 8.54 14.68
C ASP A 10 5.77 8.62 13.39
N ASN A 11 6.07 9.85 12.97
CA ASN A 11 6.89 10.12 11.79
C ASN A 11 8.35 9.68 11.96
N VAL A 12 8.86 9.59 13.20
CA VAL A 12 10.24 9.16 13.47
C VAL A 12 10.36 7.68 13.17
N ARG A 13 9.44 6.87 13.71
CA ARG A 13 9.39 5.44 13.46
C ARG A 13 9.20 5.10 11.99
N ILE A 14 8.33 5.81 11.27
CA ILE A 14 8.16 5.61 9.83
C ILE A 14 9.50 5.83 9.10
N GLU A 15 10.22 6.90 9.44
CA GLU A 15 11.51 7.20 8.81
C GLU A 15 12.55 6.10 9.09
N GLU A 16 12.63 5.60 10.33
CA GLU A 16 13.50 4.49 10.70
C GLU A 16 13.18 3.22 9.91
N MET A 17 11.89 2.88 9.78
CA MET A 17 11.44 1.73 8.98
C MET A 17 11.78 1.89 7.50
N LEU A 18 11.68 3.10 6.93
CA LEU A 18 12.10 3.37 5.56
C LEU A 18 13.62 3.22 5.39
N LYS A 19 14.40 3.61 6.40
CA LYS A 19 15.86 3.43 6.43
C LYS A 19 16.29 1.97 6.51
N GLN A 20 15.49 1.07 7.11
CA GLN A 20 15.79 -0.36 7.14
C GLN A 20 15.74 -1.03 5.76
N LYS A 21 14.94 -0.49 4.83
CA LYS A 21 14.73 -1.05 3.48
C LYS A 21 15.19 -0.11 2.37
N LYS A 22 16.40 0.44 2.46
CA LYS A 22 16.97 1.38 1.46
C LYS A 22 16.90 0.87 0.03
N ARG A 23 17.06 -0.44 -0.20
CA ARG A 23 16.97 -1.06 -1.54
C ARG A 23 15.61 -0.81 -2.21
N MET A 24 14.52 -0.72 -1.45
CA MET A 24 13.19 -0.44 -2.02
C MET A 24 13.10 0.95 -2.65
N ARG A 25 13.89 1.93 -2.18
CA ARG A 25 13.99 3.25 -2.81
C ARG A 25 14.65 3.16 -4.20
N ILE A 26 15.67 2.32 -4.35
CA ILE A 26 16.33 2.07 -5.63
C ILE A 26 15.36 1.35 -6.58
N PHE A 27 14.65 0.34 -6.09
CA PHE A 27 13.62 -0.36 -6.87
C PHE A 27 12.54 0.57 -7.42
N LEU A 28 12.10 1.57 -6.62
CA LEU A 28 11.17 2.59 -7.09
C LEU A 28 11.74 3.44 -8.23
N SER A 29 13.04 3.78 -8.19
CA SER A 29 13.68 4.53 -9.27
C SER A 29 13.96 3.70 -10.52
N LEU A 30 14.07 2.37 -10.39
CA LEU A 30 14.30 1.45 -11.53
C LEU A 30 13.02 1.13 -12.32
N CYS A 31 11.84 1.46 -11.81
CA CYS A 31 10.59 1.17 -12.48
C CYS A 31 10.49 1.92 -13.82
N ALA A 32 10.67 1.21 -14.94
CA ALA A 32 10.58 1.75 -16.30
C ALA A 32 9.13 1.98 -16.80
N SER A 33 8.12 1.80 -15.94
CA SER A 33 6.69 1.93 -16.29
C SER A 33 6.25 1.09 -17.50
N CYS A 34 6.90 -0.07 -17.71
CA CYS A 34 6.69 -0.95 -18.87
C CYS A 34 5.38 -1.76 -18.85
N GLY A 35 4.63 -1.76 -17.75
CA GLY A 35 3.32 -2.43 -17.69
C GLY A 35 3.33 -3.95 -17.47
N PHE A 36 4.45 -4.67 -17.62
CA PHE A 36 4.50 -6.14 -17.46
C PHE A 36 3.89 -6.68 -16.14
N CYS A 37 4.06 -5.94 -15.05
CA CYS A 37 3.48 -6.33 -13.76
C CYS A 37 1.93 -6.32 -13.78
N ALA A 38 1.31 -5.50 -14.64
CA ALA A 38 -0.13 -5.40 -14.78
C ALA A 38 -0.72 -6.71 -15.30
N ASP A 39 -0.12 -7.30 -16.33
CA ASP A 39 -0.55 -8.56 -16.93
C ASP A 39 -0.45 -9.74 -15.96
N SER A 40 0.56 -9.73 -15.08
CA SER A 40 0.69 -10.76 -14.04
C SER A 40 -0.36 -10.65 -12.92
N CYS A 41 -0.98 -9.48 -12.73
CA CYS A 41 -1.93 -9.23 -11.64
C CYS A 41 -3.36 -9.60 -12.04
N PHE A 42 -3.90 -10.67 -11.42
CA PHE A 42 -5.26 -11.11 -11.73
C PHE A 42 -6.32 -10.06 -11.38
N LEU A 43 -6.12 -9.26 -10.32
CA LEU A 43 -7.05 -8.17 -9.97
C LEU A 43 -7.07 -7.09 -11.05
N TYR A 44 -5.90 -6.70 -11.56
CA TYR A 44 -5.85 -5.77 -12.70
C TYR A 44 -6.49 -6.37 -13.95
N ARG A 45 -6.25 -7.66 -14.23
CA ARG A 45 -6.87 -8.33 -15.38
C ARG A 45 -8.40 -8.37 -15.30
N ASN A 46 -8.96 -8.54 -14.11
CA ASN A 46 -10.40 -8.62 -13.91
C ASN A 46 -11.06 -7.23 -13.93
N TYR A 47 -10.50 -6.25 -13.23
CA TYR A 47 -11.13 -4.93 -13.09
C TYR A 47 -10.69 -3.92 -14.14
N LYS A 48 -9.54 -4.11 -14.80
CA LYS A 48 -8.91 -3.20 -15.77
C LYS A 48 -8.69 -1.75 -15.29
N ASP A 49 -8.86 -1.49 -13.99
CA ASP A 49 -8.58 -0.20 -13.37
C ASP A 49 -7.07 -0.10 -13.01
N PRO A 50 -6.35 0.95 -13.49
CA PRO A 50 -4.93 1.18 -13.20
C PRO A 50 -4.55 1.15 -11.72
N ARG A 51 -5.47 1.47 -10.81
CA ARG A 51 -5.24 1.39 -9.36
C ARG A 51 -4.97 -0.03 -8.87
N TYR A 52 -5.37 -1.06 -9.64
CA TYR A 52 -5.02 -2.45 -9.37
C TYR A 52 -3.64 -2.86 -9.91
N MET A 53 -2.98 -2.03 -10.73
CA MET A 53 -1.66 -2.35 -11.27
C MET A 53 -0.62 -2.42 -10.13
N PRO A 54 0.24 -3.47 -10.06
CA PRO A 54 1.21 -3.61 -8.98
C PRO A 54 2.21 -2.46 -8.86
N SER A 55 2.74 -1.96 -9.99
CA SER A 55 3.63 -0.79 -10.00
C SER A 55 2.93 0.46 -9.47
N TYR A 56 1.69 0.70 -9.88
CA TYR A 56 0.89 1.82 -9.40
C TYR A 56 0.74 1.78 -7.88
N LYS A 57 0.41 0.61 -7.31
CA LYS A 57 0.32 0.41 -5.86
C LYS A 57 1.64 0.72 -5.17
N ALA A 58 2.75 0.16 -5.63
CA ALA A 58 4.06 0.37 -5.01
C ALA A 58 4.49 1.85 -5.03
N ILE A 59 4.29 2.55 -6.15
CA ILE A 59 4.63 3.96 -6.31
C ILE A 59 3.71 4.86 -5.45
N ASN A 60 2.40 4.60 -5.45
CA ASN A 60 1.43 5.42 -4.75
C ASN A 60 1.27 5.09 -3.26
N SER A 61 1.92 4.02 -2.77
CA SER A 61 2.03 3.68 -1.35
C SER A 61 3.43 4.01 -0.84
N LEU A 62 4.35 3.05 -0.91
CA LEU A 62 5.71 3.16 -0.42
C LEU A 62 6.50 4.29 -1.10
N GLY A 63 6.26 4.53 -2.39
CA GLY A 63 6.89 5.64 -3.12
C GLY A 63 6.49 7.02 -2.58
N LYS A 64 5.22 7.24 -2.21
CA LYS A 64 4.78 8.47 -1.54
C LYS A 64 5.45 8.65 -0.18
N LEU A 65 5.59 7.57 0.59
CA LEU A 65 6.27 7.59 1.89
C LEU A 65 7.73 8.02 1.77
N PHE A 66 8.48 7.48 0.81
CA PHE A 66 9.86 7.88 0.56
C PHE A 66 10.00 9.36 0.13
N LYS A 67 9.02 9.91 -0.59
CA LYS A 67 9.06 11.32 -1.06
C LYS A 67 8.80 12.33 0.06
N LYS A 68 7.96 12.00 1.05
CA LYS A 68 7.46 12.96 2.04
C LYS A 68 8.40 13.24 3.22
N LYS A 69 9.54 12.55 3.36
CA LYS A 69 10.63 12.84 4.32
C LYS A 69 10.13 13.43 5.67
N ARG A 70 9.40 12.63 6.47
CA ARG A 70 8.81 12.98 7.79
C ARG A 70 7.54 13.86 7.79
N LYS A 71 6.95 14.14 6.63
CA LYS A 71 5.65 14.84 6.50
C LYS A 71 4.53 13.86 6.14
N VAL A 72 4.44 12.73 6.85
CA VAL A 72 3.37 11.73 6.64
C VAL A 72 2.19 12.10 7.54
N THR A 73 1.02 12.25 6.93
CA THR A 73 -0.25 12.54 7.62
C THR A 73 -1.15 11.31 7.67
N ARG A 74 -2.18 11.34 8.53
CA ARG A 74 -3.08 10.19 8.71
C ARG A 74 -3.94 9.95 7.50
N LEU A 75 -4.46 11.03 6.94
CA LEU A 75 -5.15 11.01 5.67
C LEU A 75 -4.33 10.30 4.58
N MET A 76 -3.02 10.56 4.48
CA MET A 76 -2.18 9.86 3.49
C MET A 76 -2.09 8.35 3.72
N LEU A 77 -1.99 7.91 4.98
CA LEU A 77 -1.96 6.49 5.31
C LEU A 77 -3.32 5.82 5.05
N GLU A 78 -4.42 6.53 5.30
CA GLU A 78 -5.79 6.09 5.04
C GLU A 78 -6.06 6.03 3.53
N GLU A 79 -5.63 7.00 2.74
CA GLU A 79 -5.73 6.99 1.28
C GLU A 79 -4.96 5.82 0.66
N MET A 80 -3.75 5.53 1.15
CA MET A 80 -2.97 4.40 0.64
C MET A 80 -3.48 3.05 1.17
N SER A 81 -4.28 3.04 2.26
CA SER A 81 -4.83 1.81 2.85
C SER A 81 -5.62 1.02 1.81
N ASP A 82 -6.44 1.70 1.01
CA ASP A 82 -7.23 1.06 -0.04
C ASP A 82 -6.35 0.39 -1.11
N LEU A 83 -5.22 1.00 -1.48
CA LEU A 83 -4.28 0.43 -2.45
C LEU A 83 -3.57 -0.82 -1.91
N VAL A 84 -3.12 -0.77 -0.66
CA VAL A 84 -2.31 -1.84 -0.06
C VAL A 84 -3.17 -2.97 0.48
N TYR A 85 -4.37 -2.69 0.98
CA TYR A 85 -5.30 -3.67 1.53
C TYR A 85 -6.39 -4.05 0.54
N GLY A 86 -7.26 -3.11 0.16
CA GLY A 86 -8.41 -3.37 -0.71
C GLY A 86 -8.06 -3.90 -2.09
N LYS A 87 -7.05 -3.29 -2.73
CA LYS A 87 -6.68 -3.64 -4.10
C LYS A 87 -5.61 -4.72 -4.20
N CYS A 88 -5.11 -5.28 -3.11
CA CYS A 88 -4.06 -6.30 -3.12
C CYS A 88 -4.37 -7.43 -2.15
N VAL A 89 -4.41 -8.69 -2.61
CA VAL A 89 -4.62 -9.86 -1.74
C VAL A 89 -3.32 -10.54 -1.30
N MET A 90 -2.16 -9.93 -1.55
CA MET A 90 -0.84 -10.53 -1.24
C MET A 90 -0.57 -11.91 -1.87
N CYS A 91 -1.12 -12.18 -3.06
CA CYS A 91 -0.90 -13.44 -3.79
C CYS A 91 0.53 -13.65 -4.32
N ARG A 92 1.38 -12.61 -4.30
CA ARG A 92 2.76 -12.60 -4.82
C ARG A 92 2.94 -13.01 -6.30
N ARG A 93 1.85 -13.12 -7.07
CA ARG A 93 1.89 -13.41 -8.52
C ARG A 93 2.50 -12.28 -9.35
N CYS A 94 2.56 -11.06 -8.81
CA CYS A 94 3.12 -9.93 -9.53
C CYS A 94 4.60 -10.16 -9.84
N TYR A 95 4.95 -10.07 -11.12
CA TYR A 95 6.31 -10.26 -11.61
C TYR A 95 6.84 -8.98 -12.27
N CYS A 96 8.14 -8.72 -12.12
CA CYS A 96 8.82 -7.63 -12.80
C CYS A 96 10.09 -8.17 -13.48
N PRO A 97 10.26 -7.97 -14.80
CA PRO A 97 11.46 -8.42 -15.51
C PRO A 97 12.74 -7.72 -15.05
N LEU A 98 12.62 -6.56 -14.40
CA LEU A 98 13.75 -5.81 -13.83
C LEU A 98 14.14 -6.28 -12.41
N GLY A 99 13.52 -7.35 -11.90
CA GLY A 99 13.82 -7.89 -10.57
C GLY A 99 13.27 -7.08 -9.40
N ILE A 100 12.33 -6.16 -9.65
CA ILE A 100 11.68 -5.36 -8.60
C ILE A 100 10.73 -6.26 -7.79
N ASP A 101 11.00 -6.44 -6.49
CA ASP A 101 10.09 -7.14 -5.58
C ASP A 101 8.90 -6.25 -5.16
N ILE A 102 7.93 -6.12 -6.06
CA ILE A 102 6.70 -5.34 -5.84
C ILE A 102 5.90 -5.92 -4.66
N SER A 103 5.88 -7.24 -4.51
CA SER A 103 5.13 -7.90 -3.44
C SER A 103 5.67 -7.54 -2.06
N GLY A 104 7.00 -7.57 -1.90
CA GLY A 104 7.69 -7.17 -0.67
C GLY A 104 7.54 -5.69 -0.38
N MET A 105 7.54 -4.84 -1.42
CA MET A 105 7.28 -3.40 -1.25
C MET A 105 5.87 -3.13 -0.72
N ILE A 106 4.84 -3.77 -1.28
CA ILE A 106 3.45 -3.63 -0.80
C ILE A 106 3.32 -4.21 0.62
N SER A 107 3.96 -5.35 0.89
CA SER A 107 4.02 -5.94 2.23
C SER A 107 4.59 -4.96 3.26
N TRP A 108 5.70 -4.30 2.91
CA TRP A 108 6.35 -3.34 3.79
C TRP A 108 5.49 -2.09 4.02
N ALA A 109 4.80 -1.60 2.98
CA ALA A 109 3.84 -0.53 3.11
C ALA A 109 2.69 -0.88 4.07
N ARG A 110 2.18 -2.12 4.03
CA ARG A 110 1.20 -2.63 5.01
C ARG A 110 1.76 -2.65 6.41
N THR A 111 3.01 -3.10 6.59
CA THR A 111 3.66 -3.13 7.91
C THR A 111 3.77 -1.72 8.48
N ILE A 112 4.17 -0.73 7.68
CA ILE A 112 4.19 0.68 8.10
C ILE A 112 2.79 1.16 8.50
N CYS A 113 1.75 0.87 7.73
CA CYS A 113 0.37 1.24 8.10
C CYS A 113 -0.02 0.64 9.46
N ARG A 114 0.27 -0.64 9.69
CA ARG A 114 -0.04 -1.34 10.95
C ARG A 114 0.69 -0.73 12.15
N THR A 115 1.96 -0.32 12.03
CA THR A 115 2.66 0.32 13.14
C THR A 115 2.06 1.67 13.53
N GLN A 116 1.31 2.30 12.62
CA GLN A 116 0.59 3.56 12.85
C GLN A 116 -0.89 3.34 13.17
N GLY A 117 -1.31 2.10 13.45
CA GLY A 117 -2.71 1.78 13.77
C GLY A 117 -3.68 1.93 12.58
N VAL A 118 -3.17 1.88 11.34
CA VAL A 118 -3.99 1.91 10.12
C VAL A 118 -4.14 0.48 9.61
N TYR A 119 -5.39 0.02 9.55
CA TYR A 119 -5.78 -1.32 9.14
C TYR A 119 -6.89 -1.25 8.10
N GLU A 120 -7.13 -2.35 7.41
CA GLU A 120 -8.36 -2.49 6.62
C GLU A 120 -9.56 -2.52 7.58
N ARG A 121 -10.53 -1.64 7.33
CA ARG A 121 -11.75 -1.52 8.14
C ARG A 121 -12.90 -2.26 7.48
N TYR A 122 -13.66 -2.98 8.29
CA TYR A 122 -14.87 -3.68 7.89
C TYR A 122 -16.01 -3.23 8.80
N ASP A 123 -17.13 -2.87 8.19
CA ASP A 123 -18.36 -2.53 8.88
C ASP A 123 -19.35 -3.68 8.72
N ILE A 124 -20.30 -3.78 9.64
CA ILE A 124 -21.42 -4.71 9.54
C ILE A 124 -22.60 -3.93 8.95
N ASP A 125 -23.18 -4.42 7.87
CA ASP A 125 -24.40 -3.84 7.32
C ASP A 125 -25.64 -4.16 8.20
N PRO A 126 -26.78 -3.47 8.01
CA PRO A 126 -27.99 -3.75 8.81
C PRO A 126 -28.52 -5.18 8.70
N MET A 127 -28.09 -5.95 7.69
CA MET A 127 -28.43 -7.36 7.48
C MET A 127 -27.39 -8.31 8.10
N GLY A 128 -26.42 -7.79 8.85
CA GLY A 128 -25.39 -8.58 9.52
C GLY A 128 -24.24 -9.02 8.62
N ARG A 129 -24.12 -8.52 7.38
CA ARG A 129 -23.04 -8.90 6.46
C ARG A 129 -21.82 -8.00 6.66
N ILE A 130 -20.64 -8.59 6.53
CA ILE A 130 -19.37 -7.86 6.57
C ILE A 130 -19.21 -7.12 5.24
N LYS A 131 -19.21 -5.79 5.29
CA LYS A 131 -18.87 -4.92 4.16
C LYS A 131 -17.58 -4.17 4.46
N LYS A 132 -16.84 -3.80 3.41
CA LYS A 132 -15.70 -2.91 3.58
C LYS A 132 -16.19 -1.53 4.04
N ALA A 133 -15.55 -0.97 5.07
CA ALA A 133 -15.89 0.38 5.54
C ALA A 133 -15.53 1.42 4.48
N ALA A 134 -16.40 2.40 4.26
CA ALA A 134 -16.06 3.55 3.44
C ALA A 134 -14.95 4.34 4.16
N VAL A 135 -13.84 4.59 3.45
CA VAL A 135 -12.75 5.44 3.95
C VAL A 135 -13.16 6.90 3.85
#